data_AF-A0A6M2AY41-F1
#
_entry.id   AF-A0A6M2AY41-F1
#
_cell.length_a   1.000
_cell.length_b   1.000
_cell.length_c   1.000
_cell.angle_alpha   90.00
_cell.angle_beta   90.00
_cell.angle_gamma   90.00
#
_symmetry.space_group_name_H-M   'P 1'
#
loop_
_entity.id
_entity.type
_entity.pdbx_description
1 polymer ?
#
loop_
_entity_poly.entity_id
_entity_poly.type
_entity_poly.pdbx_seq_one_letter_code
_entity_poly.pdbx_strand_id
1 'polypeptide(L)'
;MKKNILIKSIIIFLTLTIYSCENSKTEKTELVYENGNQKVEIQILNGNDYLEYDKLTETNFMLTNIEPNTFSVYGAGIRVLGTKNSTMKTEIKVPINYLETDTLNVKVRFGIKPEENHEFNIPMKTAK
;
A
#
# COMPACT_ATOMS: atom_id res chain seq x y z
N MET A 1 41.44 -18.41 65.26
CA MET A 1 40.29 -18.08 66.13
C MET A 1 39.33 -17.21 65.34
N LYS A 2 38.08 -17.63 65.25
CA LYS A 2 37.02 -17.15 64.34
C LYS A 2 36.79 -15.63 64.39
N LYS A 3 36.60 -15.01 63.22
CA LYS A 3 35.65 -13.91 63.04
C LYS A 3 34.94 -14.08 61.70
N ASN A 4 33.72 -14.61 61.77
CA ASN A 4 32.68 -14.41 60.76
C ASN A 4 32.35 -12.92 60.73
N ILE A 5 32.05 -12.33 59.57
CA ILE A 5 31.10 -11.22 59.47
C ILE A 5 30.63 -11.05 58.01
N LEU A 6 29.32 -11.27 57.87
CA LEU A 6 28.35 -10.71 56.93
C LEU A 6 28.52 -10.92 55.41
N ILE A 7 27.70 -11.86 54.94
CA ILE A 7 26.98 -11.80 53.66
C ILE A 7 26.21 -10.46 53.59
N LYS A 8 26.48 -9.65 52.58
CA LYS A 8 25.51 -8.66 52.07
C LYS A 8 25.40 -8.80 50.56
N SER A 9 24.26 -9.38 50.19
CA SER A 9 23.55 -9.32 48.92
C SER A 9 23.98 -8.16 48.02
N ILE A 10 24.50 -8.47 46.83
CA ILE A 10 24.47 -7.54 45.70
C ILE A 10 23.60 -8.20 44.64
N ILE A 11 22.39 -7.67 44.58
CA ILE A 11 21.30 -8.03 43.67
C ILE A 11 21.73 -7.69 42.24
N ILE A 12 21.62 -8.70 41.37
CA ILE A 12 21.73 -8.62 39.92
C ILE A 12 20.63 -7.68 39.40
N PHE A 13 21.02 -6.56 38.78
CA PHE A 13 20.13 -5.77 37.92
C PHE A 13 20.70 -5.76 36.51
N LEU A 14 20.46 -6.86 35.79
CA LEU A 14 20.68 -6.92 34.35
C LEU A 14 19.43 -6.28 33.69
N THR A 15 19.42 -4.96 33.54
CA THR A 15 18.40 -4.28 32.76
C THR A 15 18.69 -4.48 31.27
N LEU A 16 18.22 -5.60 30.72
CA LEU A 16 18.00 -5.72 29.28
C LEU A 16 16.82 -4.82 28.93
N THR A 17 17.12 -3.56 28.59
CA THR A 17 16.19 -2.74 27.82
C THR A 17 16.12 -3.33 26.42
N ILE A 18 15.30 -4.37 26.27
CA ILE A 18 14.78 -4.74 24.95
C ILE A 18 13.89 -3.57 24.55
N TYR A 19 14.47 -2.62 23.83
CA TYR A 19 13.73 -1.81 22.89
C TYR A 19 13.14 -2.80 21.88
N SER A 20 11.98 -3.36 22.22
CA SER A 20 11.09 -3.93 21.23
C SER A 20 10.61 -2.75 20.40
N CYS A 21 11.45 -2.33 19.46
CA CYS A 21 11.02 -1.58 18.30
C CYS A 21 10.12 -2.57 17.56
N GLU A 22 8.86 -2.57 17.97
CA GLU A 22 7.78 -3.24 17.28
C GLU A 22 7.64 -2.49 15.96
N ASN A 23 8.56 -2.78 15.03
CA ASN A 23 8.38 -2.49 13.62
C ASN A 23 7.14 -3.29 13.26
N SER A 24 5.98 -2.66 13.38
CA SER A 24 4.77 -3.14 12.73
C SER A 24 5.19 -3.41 11.30
N LYS A 25 5.21 -4.70 10.93
CA LYS A 25 5.32 -5.11 9.55
C LYS A 25 4.05 -4.54 8.91
N THR A 26 4.15 -3.31 8.43
CA THR A 26 3.13 -2.71 7.60
C THR A 26 3.13 -3.62 6.38
N GLU A 27 2.07 -4.43 6.23
CA GLU A 27 1.91 -5.24 5.04
C GLU A 27 2.07 -4.31 3.85
N LYS A 28 3.16 -4.50 3.11
CA LYS A 28 3.53 -3.61 2.02
C LYS A 28 2.41 -3.72 0.99
N THR A 29 1.68 -2.64 0.75
CA THR A 29 0.62 -2.64 -0.25
C THR A 29 1.20 -3.03 -1.60
N GLU A 30 0.65 -4.09 -2.19
CA GLU A 30 1.05 -4.57 -3.50
C GLU A 30 0.44 -3.65 -4.56
N LEU A 31 1.21 -2.65 -4.97
CA LEU A 31 0.84 -1.68 -6.02
C LEU A 31 1.49 -2.02 -7.37
N VAL A 32 2.02 -3.24 -7.51
CA VAL A 32 2.70 -3.71 -8.71
C VAL A 32 2.14 -5.08 -9.08
N TYR A 33 1.77 -5.23 -10.35
CA TYR A 33 1.39 -6.50 -10.94
C TYR A 33 2.30 -6.80 -12.13
N GLU A 34 2.78 -8.04 -12.22
CA GLU A 34 3.63 -8.54 -13.30
C GLU A 34 3.08 -9.86 -13.86
N ASN A 35 3.04 -9.96 -15.20
CA ASN A 35 2.70 -11.19 -15.92
C ASN A 35 3.61 -11.35 -17.14
N GLY A 36 4.60 -12.24 -17.03
CA GLY A 36 5.63 -12.39 -18.05
C GLY A 36 6.43 -11.10 -18.23
N ASN A 37 6.36 -10.49 -19.41
CA ASN A 37 7.02 -9.21 -19.70
C ASN A 37 6.11 -7.99 -19.50
N GLN A 38 4.83 -8.19 -19.15
CA GLN A 38 3.87 -7.13 -18.92
C GLN A 38 3.87 -6.71 -17.45
N LYS A 39 3.76 -5.41 -17.20
CA LYS A 39 3.69 -4.87 -15.83
C LYS A 39 2.73 -3.68 -15.75
N VAL A 40 1.97 -3.62 -14.66
CA VAL A 40 1.17 -2.48 -14.24
C VAL A 40 1.64 -2.05 -12.86
N GLU A 41 1.96 -0.77 -12.69
CA GLU A 41 2.35 -0.19 -11.40
C GLU A 41 1.47 1.01 -11.08
N ILE A 42 0.92 1.04 -9.86
CA ILE A 42 0.15 2.16 -9.34
C ILE A 42 1.08 3.07 -8.54
N GLN A 43 1.15 4.34 -8.95
CA GLN A 43 1.76 5.39 -8.14
C GLN A 43 0.69 6.26 -7.53
N ILE A 44 0.68 6.37 -6.21
CA ILE A 44 -0.20 7.28 -5.46
C ILE A 44 0.57 8.57 -5.20
N LEU A 45 0.08 9.69 -5.76
CA LEU A 45 0.81 10.97 -5.75
C LEU A 45 0.53 11.81 -4.49
N ASN A 46 0.30 11.15 -3.36
CA ASN A 46 0.15 11.79 -2.04
C ASN A 46 1.36 11.56 -1.10
N GLY A 47 2.39 10.83 -1.57
CA GLY A 47 3.57 10.48 -0.78
C GLY A 47 3.38 9.30 0.19
N ASN A 48 2.22 8.62 0.14
CA ASN A 48 1.90 7.47 0.97
C ASN A 48 1.56 6.25 0.08
N ASP A 49 1.41 5.08 0.72
CA ASP A 49 0.96 3.82 0.12
C ASP A 49 -0.55 3.58 0.28
N TYR A 50 -1.29 4.58 0.77
CA TYR A 50 -2.73 4.53 0.99
C TYR A 50 -3.42 5.76 0.42
N LEU A 51 -4.74 5.66 0.21
CA LEU A 51 -5.62 6.76 -0.15
C LEU A 51 -6.36 7.29 1.09
N GLU A 52 -6.77 8.55 1.05
CA GLU A 52 -7.58 9.15 2.11
C GLU A 52 -9.02 9.31 1.64
N TYR A 53 -9.99 8.95 2.49
CA TYR A 53 -11.40 9.20 2.23
C TYR A 53 -11.67 10.69 2.03
N ASP A 54 -12.64 10.99 1.16
CA ASP A 54 -13.11 12.34 0.82
C ASP A 54 -12.03 13.30 0.27
N LYS A 55 -10.82 12.81 0.02
CA LYS A 55 -9.71 13.55 -0.55
C LYS A 55 -9.45 13.11 -1.98
N LEU A 56 -9.45 14.07 -2.89
CA LEU A 56 -9.05 13.83 -4.27
C LEU A 56 -7.54 13.58 -4.30
N THR A 57 -7.14 12.41 -4.80
CA THR A 57 -5.73 12.01 -4.92
C THR A 57 -5.42 11.67 -6.37
N GLU A 58 -4.37 12.29 -6.92
CA GLU A 58 -3.86 11.90 -8.23
C GLU A 58 -3.13 10.55 -8.13
N THR A 59 -3.35 9.72 -9.14
CA THR A 59 -2.69 8.42 -9.27
C THR A 59 -2.25 8.20 -10.71
N ASN A 60 -1.16 7.46 -10.89
CA ASN A 60 -0.69 7.03 -12.21
C ASN A 60 -0.70 5.51 -12.29
N PHE A 61 -1.19 4.98 -13.40
CA PHE A 61 -1.00 3.59 -13.80
C PHE A 61 0.10 3.55 -14.85
N MET A 62 1.29 3.10 -14.44
CA MET A 62 2.44 2.94 -15.31
C MET A 62 2.42 1.57 -15.98
N LEU A 63 2.46 1.58 -17.31
CA LEU A 63 2.32 0.41 -18.16
C LEU A 63 3.67 0.06 -18.78
N THR A 64 4.13 -1.17 -18.58
CA THR A 64 5.32 -1.72 -19.25
C THR A 64 4.90 -2.84 -20.19
N ASN A 65 5.29 -2.75 -21.46
CA ASN A 65 4.94 -3.71 -22.52
C ASN A 65 3.42 -4.00 -22.65
N ILE A 66 2.59 -3.00 -22.34
CA ILE A 66 1.14 -3.04 -22.51
C ILE A 66 0.75 -1.87 -23.42
N GLU A 67 -0.02 -2.17 -24.46
CA GLU A 67 -0.56 -1.17 -25.36
C GLU A 67 -1.57 -0.27 -24.62
N PRO A 68 -1.35 1.06 -24.52
CA PRO A 68 -2.18 1.89 -23.63
C PRO A 68 -3.66 1.95 -24.04
N ASN A 69 -3.96 1.73 -25.32
CA ASN A 69 -5.33 1.72 -25.85
C ASN A 69 -6.11 0.43 -25.51
N THR A 70 -5.43 -0.60 -25.00
CA THR A 70 -6.06 -1.84 -24.55
C THR A 70 -6.18 -1.93 -23.02
N PHE A 71 -5.62 -0.94 -22.32
CA PHE A 71 -5.66 -0.85 -20.86
C PHE A 71 -6.88 -0.06 -20.39
N SER A 72 -7.57 -0.61 -19.40
CA SER A 72 -8.68 0.04 -18.71
C SER A 72 -8.54 -0.14 -17.20
N VAL A 73 -8.99 0.86 -16.45
CA VAL A 73 -9.06 0.84 -14.99
C VAL A 73 -10.47 1.13 -14.53
N TYR A 74 -10.93 0.41 -13.51
CA TYR A 74 -12.26 0.51 -12.94
C TYR A 74 -12.20 0.46 -11.42
N GLY A 75 -13.04 1.24 -10.76
CA GLY A 75 -13.10 1.28 -9.30
C GLY A 75 -13.91 2.47 -8.83
N ALA A 76 -14.28 2.46 -7.54
CA ALA A 76 -15.04 3.55 -6.95
C ALA A 76 -14.25 4.87 -6.99
N GLY A 77 -14.92 5.95 -7.38
CA GLY A 77 -14.34 7.28 -7.33
C GLY A 77 -13.20 7.56 -8.31
N ILE A 78 -12.89 6.62 -9.22
CA ILE A 78 -11.83 6.78 -10.22
C ILE A 78 -12.33 7.63 -11.39
N ARG A 79 -11.57 8.68 -11.71
CA ARG A 79 -11.74 9.52 -12.89
C ARG A 79 -10.49 9.44 -13.75
N VAL A 80 -10.63 8.98 -14.99
CA VAL A 80 -9.53 8.95 -15.97
C VAL A 80 -9.33 10.34 -16.55
N LEU A 81 -8.11 10.86 -16.43
CA LEU A 81 -7.71 12.15 -16.99
C LEU A 81 -7.18 12.02 -18.43
N GLY A 82 -6.64 10.85 -18.75
CA GLY A 82 -6.11 10.52 -20.07
C GLY A 82 -4.84 9.69 -19.99
N THR A 83 -4.33 9.30 -21.16
CA THR A 83 -3.19 8.40 -21.28
C THR A 83 -2.11 9.04 -22.13
N LYS A 84 -0.86 9.04 -21.64
CA LYS A 84 0.31 9.57 -22.35
C LYS A 84 1.55 8.78 -21.99
N ASN A 85 2.37 8.42 -22.98
CA ASN A 85 3.67 7.74 -22.78
C ASN A 85 3.58 6.50 -21.86
N SER A 86 2.65 5.58 -22.17
CA SER A 86 2.42 4.38 -21.37
C SER A 86 2.07 4.64 -19.91
N THR A 87 1.51 5.81 -19.60
CA THR A 87 0.99 6.16 -18.28
C THR A 87 -0.45 6.61 -18.43
N MET A 88 -1.37 5.92 -17.76
CA MET A 88 -2.75 6.38 -17.61
C MET A 88 -2.84 7.20 -16.32
N LYS A 89 -3.25 8.45 -16.46
CA LYS A 89 -3.43 9.39 -15.34
C LYS A 89 -4.85 9.33 -14.85
N THR A 90 -5.00 9.27 -13.54
CA THR A 90 -6.30 9.18 -12.88
C THR A 90 -6.34 10.10 -11.66
N GLU A 91 -7.54 10.43 -11.24
CA GLU A 91 -7.82 10.94 -9.92
C GLU A 91 -8.76 9.98 -9.21
N ILE A 92 -8.59 9.83 -7.91
CA ILE A 92 -9.44 8.98 -7.08
C ILE A 92 -9.97 9.79 -5.92
N LYS A 93 -11.29 9.81 -5.75
CA LYS A 93 -11.97 10.35 -4.57
C LYS A 93 -13.08 9.41 -4.14
N VAL A 94 -12.91 8.77 -2.99
CA VAL A 94 -13.88 7.83 -2.43
C VAL A 94 -14.49 8.42 -1.15
N PRO A 95 -15.82 8.57 -1.06
CA PRO A 95 -16.48 9.03 0.17
C PRO A 95 -16.27 8.07 1.35
N ILE A 96 -16.19 8.58 2.58
CA ILE A 96 -15.95 7.76 3.79
C ILE A 96 -17.00 6.66 4.04
N ASN A 97 -18.23 6.85 3.57
CA ASN A 97 -19.34 5.92 3.75
C ASN A 97 -19.57 5.01 2.52
N TYR A 98 -18.59 4.94 1.61
CA TYR A 98 -18.75 4.22 0.35
C TYR A 98 -18.35 2.74 0.44
N LEU A 99 -17.33 2.41 1.24
CA LEU A 99 -16.76 1.07 1.30
C LEU A 99 -17.17 0.32 2.57
N GLU A 100 -17.38 -0.98 2.46
CA GLU A 100 -17.61 -1.88 3.61
C GLU A 100 -16.34 -2.19 4.39
N THR A 101 -15.17 -2.00 3.76
CA THR A 101 -13.84 -2.24 4.33
C THR A 101 -12.91 -1.07 4.04
N ASP A 102 -11.83 -0.92 4.82
CA ASP A 102 -10.80 0.12 4.63
C ASP A 102 -9.85 -0.18 3.45
N THR A 103 -10.40 -0.68 2.35
CA THR A 103 -9.65 -1.07 1.16
C THR A 103 -10.47 -0.79 -0.08
N LEU A 104 -9.91 0.01 -0.98
CA LEU A 104 -10.43 0.25 -2.31
C LEU A 104 -9.94 -0.85 -3.25
N ASN A 105 -10.88 -1.65 -3.75
CA ASN A 105 -10.62 -2.57 -4.83
C ASN A 105 -10.58 -1.82 -6.18
N VAL A 106 -9.45 -1.89 -6.86
CA VAL A 106 -9.21 -1.28 -8.17
C VAL A 106 -8.93 -2.40 -9.17
N LYS A 107 -9.79 -2.51 -10.18
CA LYS A 107 -9.65 -3.52 -11.23
C LYS A 107 -8.97 -2.92 -12.44
N VAL A 108 -8.00 -3.64 -12.97
CA VAL A 108 -7.37 -3.32 -14.25
C VAL A 108 -7.61 -4.45 -15.25
N ARG A 109 -7.73 -4.07 -16.52
CA ARG A 109 -7.79 -4.99 -17.66
C ARG A 109 -6.84 -4.50 -18.73
N PHE A 110 -6.08 -5.39 -19.34
CA PHE A 110 -5.17 -5.04 -20.44
C PHE A 110 -5.15 -6.08 -21.54
N GLY A 111 -5.83 -5.80 -22.66
CA GLY A 111 -5.93 -6.74 -23.77
C GLY A 111 -7.29 -7.45 -23.85
N ILE A 112 -7.32 -8.58 -24.53
CA ILE A 112 -8.56 -9.27 -24.94
C ILE A 112 -8.85 -10.54 -24.15
N LYS A 113 -7.88 -11.10 -23.41
CA LYS A 113 -8.05 -12.39 -22.74
C LYS A 113 -8.42 -12.23 -21.26
N PRO A 114 -9.19 -13.18 -20.67
CA PRO A 114 -9.60 -13.12 -19.27
C PRO A 114 -8.44 -13.06 -18.26
N GLU A 115 -7.33 -13.71 -18.55
CA GLU A 115 -6.10 -13.75 -17.75
C GLU A 115 -5.36 -12.40 -17.69
N GLU A 116 -5.82 -11.40 -18.44
CA GLU A 116 -5.27 -10.05 -18.46
C GLU A 116 -6.09 -9.08 -17.57
N ASN A 117 -6.80 -9.62 -16.57
CA ASN A 117 -7.45 -8.85 -15.51
C ASN A 117 -6.67 -9.03 -14.20
N HIS A 118 -6.55 -7.94 -13.43
CA HIS A 118 -5.99 -7.98 -12.09
C HIS A 118 -6.73 -7.02 -11.15
N GLU A 119 -6.72 -7.33 -9.86
CA GLU A 119 -7.36 -6.51 -8.83
C GLU A 119 -6.30 -6.07 -7.81
N PHE A 120 -6.14 -4.76 -7.69
CA PHE A 120 -5.35 -4.14 -6.64
C PHE A 120 -6.24 -3.80 -5.45
N ASN A 121 -5.70 -4.00 -4.25
CA ASN A 121 -6.36 -3.68 -3.00
C ASN A 121 -5.60 -2.53 -2.33
N ILE A 122 -6.08 -1.30 -2.52
CA ILE A 122 -5.41 -0.09 -2.03
C ILE A 122 -6.01 0.29 -0.66
N PRO A 123 -5.21 0.39 0.41
CA PRO A 123 -5.70 0.79 1.72
C PRO A 123 -6.32 2.19 1.70
N MET A 124 -7.38 2.36 2.48
CA MET A 124 -8.07 3.62 2.69
C MET A 124 -7.91 4.05 4.14
N LYS A 125 -7.72 5.34 4.40
CA LYS A 125 -7.68 5.92 5.75
C LYS A 125 -8.52 7.17 5.83
N THR A 126 -9.05 7.47 7.01
CA THR A 126 -9.63 8.79 7.27
C THR A 126 -8.51 9.84 7.19
N ALA A 127 -8.78 10.97 6.55
CA ALA A 127 -7.86 12.11 6.56
C ALA A 127 -7.58 12.54 8.01
N LYS A 128 -6.30 12.84 8.30
CA LYS A 128 -5.89 13.41 9.59
C LYS A 128 -6.14 14.91 9.64
#